data_AF-A0A644YEG6-F1
#
_entry.id   AF-A0A644YEG6-F1
#
_cell.length_a   1.000
_cell.length_b   1.000
_cell.length_c   1.000
_cell.angle_alpha   90.00
_cell.angle_beta   90.00
_cell.angle_gamma   90.00
#
_symmetry.space_group_name_H-M   'P 1'
#
loop_
_entity.id
_entity.type
_entity.pdbx_description
1 polymer ?
#
loop_
_entity_poly.entity_id
_entity_poly.type
_entity_poly.pdbx_seq_one_letter_code
_entity_poly.pdbx_strand_id
1 'polypeptide(L)'
;MDERPIGWSFWSKLNPNLTFRLLLIIIFLILIAVGNAFSVYESLLKQDSAAALYSFLSILLYVVPAYGLFKLKDWARRFELVFSFILVVLGIIMLLFDSLISGLFIITTHGLIAMYLLSSECKQVMGIKN
;
A
#
# COMPACT_ATOMS: atom_id res chain seq x y z
N MET A 1 24.15 24.68 20.74
CA MET A 1 23.96 24.54 19.27
C MET A 1 23.48 23.11 19.07
N ASP A 2 22.18 22.97 18.81
CA ASP A 2 21.51 21.68 18.61
C ASP A 2 21.85 21.19 17.19
N GLU A 3 22.90 20.39 17.05
CA GLU A 3 23.12 19.63 15.82
C GLU A 3 22.14 18.45 15.77
N ARG A 4 20.87 18.75 15.47
CA ARG A 4 19.89 17.69 15.24
C ARG A 4 20.22 17.04 13.89
N PRO A 5 20.35 15.71 13.82
CA PRO A 5 20.68 15.02 12.59
C PRO A 5 19.65 15.37 11.51
N ILE A 6 20.13 15.57 10.28
CA ILE A 6 19.38 16.13 9.14
C ILE A 6 18.06 15.36 8.84
N GLY A 7 17.91 14.12 9.32
CA GLY A 7 16.68 13.33 9.23
C GLY A 7 15.57 13.67 10.25
N TRP A 8 15.88 14.29 11.40
CA TRP A 8 14.93 14.44 12.51
C TRP A 8 13.75 15.39 12.20
N SER A 9 13.96 16.36 11.29
CA SER A 9 12.92 17.27 10.78
C SER A 9 11.84 16.55 9.96
N PHE A 10 12.21 15.47 9.26
CA PHE A 10 11.27 14.66 8.50
C PHE A 10 10.48 13.72 9.43
N TRP A 11 11.17 13.09 10.39
CA TRP A 11 10.56 12.22 11.38
C TRP A 11 9.61 12.94 12.33
N SER A 12 9.85 14.21 12.67
CA SER A 12 8.94 15.00 13.51
C SER A 12 7.63 15.40 12.81
N LYS A 13 7.57 15.31 11.47
CA LYS A 13 6.35 15.50 10.67
C LYS A 13 5.58 14.20 10.43
N LEU A 14 6.20 13.05 10.65
CA LEU A 14 5.52 11.75 10.64
C LEU A 14 4.60 11.66 11.87
N ASN A 15 3.40 11.11 11.68
CA ASN A 15 2.43 10.96 12.75
C ASN A 15 3.09 10.13 13.89
N PRO A 16 3.24 10.67 15.11
CA PRO A 16 4.05 10.03 16.17
C PRO A 16 3.50 8.68 16.61
N ASN A 17 2.26 8.36 16.24
CA ASN A 17 1.60 7.09 16.52
C ASN A 17 1.78 6.05 15.40
N LEU A 18 2.45 6.38 14.28
CA LEU A 18 2.71 5.41 13.22
C LEU A 18 3.75 4.37 13.68
N THR A 19 3.35 3.10 13.67
CA THR A 19 4.30 2.00 13.83
C THR A 19 5.20 1.90 12.60
N PHE A 20 6.41 1.38 12.79
CA PHE A 20 7.32 1.11 11.68
C PHE A 20 6.71 0.16 10.63
N ARG A 21 5.96 -0.87 11.07
CA ARG A 21 5.28 -1.81 10.18
C ARG A 21 4.23 -1.12 9.30
N LEU A 22 3.40 -0.26 9.89
CA LEU A 22 2.39 0.49 9.13
C LEU A 22 3.04 1.48 8.15
N LEU A 23 4.15 2.10 8.55
CA LEU A 23 4.93 2.97 7.67
C LEU A 23 5.48 2.21 6.46
N LEU A 24 6.02 1.00 6.66
CA LEU A 24 6.48 0.15 5.55
C LEU A 24 5.35 -0.19 4.57
N ILE A 25 4.15 -0.50 5.08
CA ILE A 25 2.97 -0.75 4.25
C ILE A 25 2.64 0.50 3.42
N ILE A 26 2.57 1.67 4.07
CA ILE A 26 2.27 2.94 3.37
C ILE A 26 3.31 3.21 2.26
N ILE A 27 4.59 3.05 2.56
CA ILE A 27 5.68 3.24 1.59
C ILE A 27 5.52 2.25 0.42
N PHE A 28 5.21 0.98 0.72
CA PHE A 28 4.99 -0.04 -0.29
C PHE A 28 3.82 0.32 -1.22
N LEU A 29 2.67 0.73 -0.69
CA LEU A 29 1.53 1.17 -1.50
C LEU A 29 1.89 2.39 -2.38
N ILE A 30 2.62 3.36 -1.83
CA ILE A 30 3.11 4.53 -2.59
C ILE A 30 4.06 4.10 -3.71
N LEU A 31 4.95 3.14 -3.47
CA LEU A 31 5.88 2.64 -4.48
C LEU A 31 5.12 1.99 -5.64
N ILE A 32 4.07 1.22 -5.37
CA ILE A 32 3.22 0.65 -6.41
C ILE A 32 2.51 1.76 -7.19
N ALA A 33 1.98 2.78 -6.51
CA ALA A 33 1.34 3.91 -7.16
C ALA A 33 2.31 4.67 -8.09
N VAL A 34 3.55 4.88 -7.66
CA VAL A 34 4.60 5.49 -8.48
C VAL A 34 4.92 4.62 -9.70
N GLY A 35 5.01 3.29 -9.54
CA GLY A 35 5.17 2.36 -10.66
C GLY A 35 4.05 2.50 -11.68
N ASN A 36 2.80 2.56 -11.23
CA ASN A 36 1.65 2.77 -12.11
C ASN A 36 1.64 4.16 -12.75
N ALA A 37 2.17 5.19 -12.11
CA ALA A 37 2.32 6.52 -12.72
C ALA A 37 3.26 6.49 -13.94
N PHE A 38 4.36 5.73 -13.85
CA PHE A 38 5.21 5.46 -15.01
C PHE A 38 4.47 4.66 -16.09
N SER A 39 3.68 3.65 -15.71
CA SER A 39 2.85 2.89 -16.65
C SER A 39 1.80 3.74 -17.37
N VAL A 40 1.20 4.74 -16.70
CA VAL A 40 0.31 5.72 -17.36
C VAL A 40 1.07 6.47 -18.44
N TYR A 41 2.24 7.02 -18.11
CA TYR A 41 3.06 7.77 -19.07
C TYR A 41 3.44 6.92 -20.28
N GLU A 42 3.93 5.71 -20.07
CA GLU A 42 4.27 4.79 -21.17
C GLU A 42 3.05 4.43 -22.02
N SER A 43 1.89 4.17 -21.40
CA SER A 43 0.68 3.77 -22.12
C SER A 43 0.15 4.90 -22.99
N LEU A 44 0.25 6.15 -22.53
CA LEU A 44 -0.09 7.33 -23.33
C LEU A 44 0.83 7.49 -24.53
N LEU A 45 2.14 7.23 -24.39
CA LEU A 45 3.07 7.23 -25.53
C LEU A 45 2.74 6.15 -26.56
N LYS A 46 2.27 4.98 -26.09
CA LYS A 46 1.85 3.85 -26.94
C LYS A 46 0.42 4.00 -27.49
N GLN A 47 -0.26 5.11 -27.18
CA GLN A 47 -1.67 5.36 -27.52
C GLN A 47 -2.65 4.30 -26.99
N ASP A 48 -2.26 3.54 -25.96
CA ASP A 48 -3.11 2.57 -25.29
C ASP A 48 -3.89 3.25 -24.17
N SER A 49 -5.05 3.80 -24.54
CA SER A 49 -5.93 4.51 -23.61
C SER A 49 -6.52 3.59 -22.53
N ALA A 50 -6.69 2.30 -22.83
CA ALA A 50 -7.21 1.33 -21.87
C ALA A 50 -6.18 1.05 -20.79
N ALA A 51 -4.94 0.72 -21.16
CA ALA A 51 -3.85 0.49 -20.21
C ALA A 51 -3.54 1.74 -19.37
N ALA A 52 -3.61 2.93 -19.98
CA ALA A 52 -3.46 4.20 -19.26
C ALA A 52 -4.56 4.38 -18.20
N LEU A 53 -5.82 4.11 -18.55
CA LEU A 53 -6.95 4.21 -17.61
C LEU A 53 -6.82 3.19 -16.46
N TYR A 54 -6.49 1.94 -16.76
CA TYR A 54 -6.27 0.92 -15.73
C TYR A 54 -5.15 1.32 -14.77
N SER A 55 -4.02 1.80 -15.31
CA SER A 55 -2.89 2.26 -14.49
C SER A 55 -3.29 3.46 -13.62
N PHE A 56 -4.06 4.40 -14.17
CA PHE A 56 -4.56 5.54 -13.41
C PHE A 56 -5.49 5.13 -12.27
N LEU A 57 -6.43 4.21 -12.53
CA LEU A 57 -7.32 3.68 -11.48
C LEU A 57 -6.52 2.94 -10.41
N SER A 58 -5.50 2.16 -10.80
CA SER A 58 -4.58 1.52 -9.86
C SER A 58 -3.89 2.53 -8.95
N ILE A 59 -3.40 3.67 -9.49
CA ILE A 59 -2.83 4.75 -8.65
C ILE A 59 -3.81 5.15 -7.55
N LEU A 60 -5.07 5.39 -7.90
CA LEU A 60 -6.09 5.78 -6.91
C LEU A 60 -6.31 4.67 -5.87
N LEU A 61 -6.39 3.41 -6.30
CA LEU A 61 -6.58 2.26 -5.42
C LEU A 61 -5.44 2.10 -4.40
N TYR A 62 -4.22 2.53 -4.71
CA TYR A 62 -3.09 2.47 -3.79
C TYR A 62 -2.88 3.76 -2.98
N VAL A 63 -3.04 4.95 -3.59
CA VAL A 63 -2.78 6.24 -2.93
C VAL A 63 -3.84 6.57 -1.89
N VAL A 64 -5.11 6.32 -2.20
CA VAL A 64 -6.23 6.65 -1.31
C VAL A 64 -6.13 5.91 0.04
N PRO A 65 -5.98 4.57 0.09
CA PRO A 65 -5.77 3.89 1.36
C PRO A 65 -4.43 4.24 2.00
N ALA A 66 -3.35 4.45 1.24
CA ALA A 66 -2.07 4.88 1.83
C ALA A 66 -2.20 6.19 2.61
N TYR A 67 -2.90 7.17 2.05
CA TYR A 67 -3.19 8.44 2.75
C TYR A 67 -4.08 8.22 3.98
N GLY A 68 -5.12 7.39 3.86
CA GLY A 68 -6.01 7.08 4.97
C GLY A 68 -5.30 6.35 6.11
N LEU A 69 -4.39 5.41 5.81
CA LEU A 69 -3.55 4.69 6.75
C LEU A 69 -2.54 5.64 7.44
N PHE A 70 -1.94 6.56 6.69
CA PHE A 70 -1.07 7.61 7.26
C PHE A 70 -1.83 8.48 8.29
N LYS A 71 -3.12 8.74 8.03
CA LYS A 71 -4.03 9.46 8.94
C LYS A 71 -4.71 8.56 9.98
N LEU A 72 -4.29 7.29 10.09
CA LEU A 72 -4.80 6.30 11.05
C LEU A 72 -6.33 6.16 11.00
N LYS A 73 -6.90 6.19 9.80
CA LYS A 73 -8.36 6.08 9.61
C LYS A 73 -8.81 4.63 9.51
N ASP A 74 -9.82 4.25 10.30
CA ASP A 74 -10.38 2.89 10.29
C ASP A 74 -10.91 2.47 8.90
N TRP A 75 -11.54 3.40 8.17
CA TRP A 75 -12.05 3.09 6.83
C TRP A 75 -10.93 2.64 5.88
N ALA A 76 -9.73 3.20 5.99
CA ALA A 76 -8.59 2.88 5.14
C ALA A 76 -8.03 1.51 5.46
N ARG A 77 -8.02 1.14 6.75
CA ARG A 77 -7.68 -0.22 7.20
C ARG A 77 -8.66 -1.24 6.64
N ARG A 78 -9.98 -0.99 6.75
CA ARG A 78 -11.00 -1.92 6.23
C ARG A 78 -10.91 -2.06 4.72
N PHE A 79 -10.74 -0.95 4.02
CA PHE A 79 -10.53 -0.95 2.58
C PHE A 79 -9.30 -1.79 2.20
N GLU A 80 -8.15 -1.49 2.80
CA GLU A 80 -6.89 -2.18 2.48
C GLU A 80 -6.94 -3.66 2.87
N LEU A 81 -7.66 -4.03 3.93
CA LEU A 81 -7.91 -5.43 4.27
C LEU A 81 -8.68 -6.15 3.16
N VAL A 82 -9.83 -5.60 2.75
CA VAL A 82 -10.63 -6.19 1.68
C VAL A 82 -9.84 -6.26 0.38
N PHE A 83 -9.12 -5.19 0.05
CA PHE A 83 -8.30 -5.10 -1.15
C PHE A 83 -7.16 -6.13 -1.13
N SER A 84 -6.46 -6.27 0.01
CA SER A 84 -5.42 -7.27 0.18
C SER A 84 -5.96 -8.70 0.08
N PHE A 85 -7.16 -8.99 0.60
CA PHE A 85 -7.79 -10.31 0.41
C PHE A 85 -8.08 -10.60 -1.07
N ILE A 86 -8.63 -9.63 -1.81
CA ILE A 86 -8.86 -9.76 -3.25
C ILE A 86 -7.53 -10.04 -3.99
N LEU A 87 -6.47 -9.30 -3.64
CA LEU A 87 -5.16 -9.47 -4.26
C LEU A 87 -4.48 -10.78 -3.91
N VAL A 88 -4.67 -11.32 -2.69
CA VAL A 88 -4.20 -12.67 -2.36
C VAL A 88 -4.88 -13.72 -3.23
N VAL A 89 -6.19 -13.64 -3.43
CA VAL A 89 -6.91 -14.56 -4.34
C VAL A 89 -6.41 -14.41 -5.77
N LEU A 90 -6.23 -13.17 -6.25
CA LEU A 90 -5.66 -12.92 -7.57
C LEU A 90 -4.23 -13.48 -7.70
N GLY A 91 -3.41 -13.33 -6.66
CA GLY A 91 -2.05 -13.87 -6.62
C GLY A 91 -2.03 -15.40 -6.69
N ILE A 92 -3.00 -16.08 -6.06
CA ILE A 92 -3.18 -17.54 -6.20
C ILE A 92 -3.51 -17.90 -7.65
N ILE A 93 -4.41 -17.17 -8.30
CA ILE A 93 -4.74 -17.36 -9.71
C ILE A 93 -3.48 -17.15 -10.58
N MET A 94 -2.73 -16.06 -10.37
CA MET A 94 -1.50 -15.81 -11.13
C MET A 94 -0.44 -16.88 -10.90
N LEU A 95 -0.30 -17.39 -9.67
CA LEU A 95 0.65 -18.46 -9.35
C LEU A 95 0.33 -19.75 -10.11
N LEU A 96 -0.95 -20.06 -10.31
CA LEU A 96 -1.41 -21.26 -10.98
C LEU A 96 -1.41 -21.17 -12.51
N PHE A 97 -1.67 -19.98 -13.07
CA PHE A 97 -2.00 -19.84 -14.49
C PHE A 97 -1.09 -18.91 -15.30
N ASP A 98 -0.24 -18.10 -14.66
CA ASP A 98 0.53 -17.05 -15.35
C ASP A 98 2.01 -17.03 -14.95
N SER A 99 2.31 -16.63 -13.71
CA SER A 99 3.67 -16.45 -13.23
C SER A 99 3.78 -16.82 -11.76
N LEU A 100 4.58 -17.86 -11.49
CA LEU A 100 4.89 -18.31 -10.14
C LEU A 100 5.52 -17.17 -9.30
N ILE A 101 6.45 -16.41 -9.89
CA ILE A 101 7.16 -15.33 -9.20
C ILE A 101 6.19 -14.20 -8.85
N SER A 102 5.40 -13.73 -9.83
CA SER A 102 4.44 -12.64 -9.61
C SER A 102 3.36 -13.03 -8.61
N GLY A 103 2.81 -14.25 -8.75
CA GLY A 103 1.81 -14.78 -7.82
C GLY A 103 2.35 -14.90 -6.40
N LEU A 104 3.53 -15.49 -6.20
CA LEU A 104 4.15 -15.61 -4.89
C LEU A 104 4.42 -14.23 -4.26
N PHE A 105 4.91 -13.27 -5.04
CA PHE A 105 5.16 -11.91 -4.58
C PHE A 105 3.87 -11.23 -4.10
N ILE A 106 2.79 -11.30 -4.89
CA ILE A 106 1.49 -10.70 -4.53
C ILE A 106 0.91 -11.35 -3.27
N ILE A 107 0.89 -12.69 -3.21
CA ILE A 107 0.38 -13.43 -2.05
C ILE A 107 1.16 -13.06 -0.80
N THR A 108 2.49 -13.03 -0.88
CA THR A 108 3.35 -12.76 0.28
C THR A 108 3.16 -11.33 0.77
N THR A 109 3.22 -10.35 -0.13
CA THR A 109 3.11 -8.94 0.22
C THR A 109 1.74 -8.60 0.80
N HIS A 110 0.65 -8.96 0.11
CA HIS A 110 -0.71 -8.65 0.58
C HIS A 110 -1.14 -9.55 1.76
N GLY A 111 -0.62 -10.77 1.86
CA GLY A 111 -0.82 -11.62 3.04
C GLY A 111 -0.20 -11.01 4.30
N LEU A 112 1.03 -10.50 4.22
CA LEU A 112 1.70 -9.81 5.33
C LEU A 112 0.96 -8.52 5.71
N ILE A 113 0.51 -7.73 4.72
CA ILE A 113 -0.30 -6.53 4.94
C ILE A 113 -1.59 -6.89 5.70
N ALA A 114 -2.35 -7.87 5.20
CA ALA A 114 -3.60 -8.28 5.82
C ALA A 114 -3.40 -8.79 7.25
N MET A 115 -2.38 -9.61 7.49
CA MET A 115 -2.04 -10.09 8.83
C MET A 115 -1.71 -8.93 9.78
N TYR A 116 -0.93 -7.95 9.32
CA TYR A 116 -0.63 -6.78 10.14
C TYR A 116 -1.87 -5.95 10.44
N LEU A 117 -2.72 -5.67 9.45
CA LEU A 117 -3.93 -4.85 9.63
C LEU A 117 -4.99 -5.54 10.53
N LEU A 118 -4.98 -6.88 10.62
CA LEU A 118 -5.81 -7.64 11.56
C LEU A 118 -5.25 -7.68 12.99
N SER A 119 -3.95 -7.40 13.17
CA SER A 119 -3.26 -7.51 14.45
C SER A 119 -3.83 -6.54 15.51
N SER A 120 -3.72 -6.94 16.78
CA SER A 120 -4.07 -6.08 17.93
C SER A 120 -3.23 -4.81 17.96
N GLU A 121 -1.96 -4.88 17.54
CA GLU A 121 -1.04 -3.75 17.45
C GLU A 121 -1.61 -2.66 16.53
N CYS A 122 -2.03 -3.02 15.31
CA CYS A 122 -2.63 -2.07 14.37
C CYS A 122 -3.95 -1.49 14.91
N LYS A 123 -4.80 -2.33 15.51
CA LYS A 123 -6.06 -1.90 16.13
C LYS A 123 -5.83 -0.87 17.23
N GLN A 124 -4.85 -1.10 18.11
CA GLN A 124 -4.51 -0.18 19.20
C GLN A 124 -4.04 1.18 18.66
N VAL A 125 -3.15 1.17 17.67
CA VAL A 125 -2.62 2.40 17.04
C VAL A 125 -3.71 3.23 16.37
N MET A 126 -4.74 2.57 15.82
CA MET A 126 -5.89 3.24 15.23
C MET A 126 -7.01 3.56 16.23
N GLY A 127 -6.83 3.28 17.53
CA GLY A 127 -7.81 3.56 18.59
C GLY A 127 -9.05 2.66 18.57
N ILE A 128 -8.93 1.46 18.02
CA ILE A 128 -10.05 0.53 17.82
C ILE A 128 -10.10 -0.44 19.00
N LYS A 129 -11.21 -0.42 19.74
CA LYS A 129 -11.44 -1.34 20.86
C LYS A 129 -11.71 -2.75 20.31
N ASN A 130 -11.07 -3.75 20.92
CA ASN A 130 -11.33 -5.17 20.68
C ASN A 130 -12.69 -5.59 21.23
#